data_AF-A0A452ZJQ5-F1
#
_entry.id   AF-A0A452ZJQ5-F1
#
_cell.length_a   1.000
_cell.length_b   1.000
_cell.length_c   1.000
_cell.angle_alpha   90.00
_cell.angle_beta   90.00
_cell.angle_gamma   90.00
#
_symmetry.space_group_name_H-M   'P 1'
#
loop_
_entity.id
_entity.type
_entity.pdbx_description
1 polymer ?
#
loop_
_entity_poly.entity_id
_entity_poly.type
_entity_poly.pdbx_seq_one_letter_code
_entity_poly.pdbx_strand_id
1 'polypeptide(L)'
;KQVRPSQELVAKDLHGTQWRFRHIYRGQPRRHLLTTGWSSFVNKKKLVSGDAVLFLRGDDGELRLGVRRAVQLRNEALFRAVNSNESKLHTLSAVASSLENRSIFHVCFDPRSGASEFIVPYWRFSKSLNHPFSIGMRFKDSNDSDDANERSVLLAH
;
A
#
# COMPACT_ATOMS: atom_id res chain seq x y z
N LYS A 1 -14.24 -5.07 42.56
CA LYS A 1 -13.47 -5.37 41.32
C LYS A 1 -13.65 -4.21 40.35
N GLN A 2 -12.59 -3.49 39.98
CA GLN A 2 -12.68 -2.39 39.02
C GLN A 2 -13.01 -2.96 37.62
N VAL A 3 -14.13 -2.53 37.03
CA VAL A 3 -14.49 -2.89 35.65
C VAL A 3 -13.47 -2.26 34.72
N ARG A 4 -12.84 -3.07 33.87
CA ARG A 4 -11.87 -2.60 32.88
C ARG A 4 -12.63 -2.25 31.60
N PRO A 5 -12.49 -1.03 31.03
CA PRO A 5 -13.13 -0.69 29.76
C PRO A 5 -12.68 -1.66 28.66
N SER A 6 -13.64 -2.32 28.01
CA SER A 6 -13.37 -3.20 26.87
C SER A 6 -14.53 -3.19 25.88
N GLN A 7 -14.22 -3.41 24.61
CA GLN A 7 -15.18 -3.52 23.52
C GLN A 7 -14.76 -4.61 22.53
N GLU A 8 -15.72 -5.15 21.80
CA GLU A 8 -15.46 -6.00 20.64
C GLU A 8 -15.35 -5.11 19.40
N LEU A 9 -14.28 -5.32 18.63
CA LEU A 9 -14.08 -4.69 17.33
C LEU A 9 -14.28 -5.73 16.25
N VAL A 10 -15.06 -5.40 15.22
CA VAL A 10 -15.22 -6.23 14.02
C VAL A 10 -14.68 -5.43 12.86
N ALA A 11 -13.57 -5.89 12.26
CA ALA A 11 -12.93 -5.23 11.13
C ALA A 11 -12.98 -6.10 9.88
N LYS A 12 -13.29 -5.52 8.71
CA LYS A 12 -13.26 -6.22 7.42
C LYS A 12 -11.92 -6.00 6.71
N ASP A 13 -11.28 -7.05 6.21
CA ASP A 13 -10.10 -6.90 5.37
C ASP A 13 -10.44 -6.63 3.89
N LEU A 14 -9.41 -6.39 3.06
CA LEU A 14 -9.58 -6.14 1.61
C LEU A 14 -10.26 -7.27 0.84
N HIS A 15 -10.31 -8.48 1.41
CA HIS A 15 -11.00 -9.63 0.83
C HIS A 15 -12.41 -9.82 1.42
N GLY A 16 -12.90 -8.85 2.21
CA GLY A 16 -14.19 -8.91 2.89
C GLY A 16 -14.23 -9.85 4.10
N THR A 17 -13.11 -10.45 4.50
CA THR A 17 -13.07 -11.34 5.66
C THR A 17 -13.20 -10.52 6.93
N GLN A 18 -14.13 -10.92 7.80
CA GLN A 18 -14.32 -10.27 9.10
C GLN A 18 -13.36 -10.81 10.17
N TRP A 19 -12.76 -9.89 10.90
CA TRP A 19 -11.84 -10.14 11.99
C TRP A 19 -12.38 -9.56 13.28
N ARG A 20 -12.56 -10.42 14.29
CA ARG A 20 -13.07 -10.03 15.61
C ARG A 20 -11.90 -9.87 16.58
N PHE A 21 -11.83 -8.73 17.25
CA PHE A 21 -10.80 -8.44 18.23
C PHE A 21 -11.42 -7.95 19.53
N ARG A 22 -10.86 -8.37 20.66
CA ARG A 22 -11.15 -7.74 21.95
C ARG A 22 -10.18 -6.60 22.22
N HIS A 23 -10.70 -5.37 22.19
CA HIS A 23 -9.97 -4.17 22.63
C HIS A 23 -10.19 -3.93 24.12
N ILE A 24 -9.12 -3.66 24.85
CA ILE A 24 -9.16 -3.40 26.29
C ILE A 24 -8.18 -2.30 26.67
N TYR A 25 -8.59 -1.42 27.58
CA TYR A 25 -7.75 -0.39 28.18
C TYR A 25 -7.33 -0.83 29.59
N ARG A 26 -6.05 -1.21 29.76
CA ARG A 26 -5.53 -1.78 31.02
C ARG A 26 -4.01 -1.60 31.19
N GLY A 27 -3.48 -2.08 32.32
CA GLY A 27 -2.05 -2.07 32.65
C GLY A 27 -1.64 -0.88 33.53
N GLN A 28 -0.39 -0.89 33.99
CA GLN A 28 0.27 0.22 34.67
C GLN A 28 1.64 0.44 34.01
N PRO A 29 1.88 1.59 33.34
CA PRO A 29 0.90 2.60 32.92
C PRO A 29 -0.18 2.01 32.00
N ARG A 30 -1.33 2.69 31.92
CA ARG A 30 -2.49 2.22 31.12
C ARG A 30 -2.23 2.33 29.63
N ARG A 31 -2.66 1.34 28.85
CA ARG A 31 -2.43 1.22 27.41
C ARG A 31 -3.63 0.56 26.73
N HIS A 32 -3.79 0.83 25.43
CA HIS A 32 -4.75 0.13 24.58
C HIS A 32 -4.15 -1.17 24.08
N LEU A 33 -4.89 -2.27 24.21
CA LEU A 33 -4.43 -3.60 23.81
C LEU A 33 -5.51 -4.30 23.00
N LEU A 34 -5.10 -4.93 21.90
CA LEU A 34 -5.87 -6.02 21.30
C LEU A 34 -5.44 -7.32 21.96
N THR A 35 -6.40 -8.09 22.43
CA THR A 35 -6.15 -9.34 23.16
C THR A 35 -6.72 -10.53 22.38
N THR A 36 -7.93 -10.98 22.71
CA THR A 36 -8.60 -12.06 21.99
C THR A 36 -8.72 -11.73 20.49
N GLY A 37 -8.45 -12.70 19.63
CA GLY A 37 -8.48 -12.57 18.17
C GLY A 37 -7.14 -12.13 17.54
N TRP A 38 -6.29 -11.43 18.28
CA TRP A 38 -5.03 -10.89 17.73
C TRP A 38 -4.06 -12.00 17.28
N SER A 39 -3.80 -13.00 18.11
CA SER A 39 -2.89 -14.10 17.77
C SER A 39 -3.37 -14.93 16.58
N SER A 40 -4.68 -15.18 16.48
CA SER A 40 -5.29 -15.89 15.35
C SER A 40 -5.10 -15.10 14.04
N PHE A 41 -5.33 -13.79 14.07
CA PHE A 41 -5.07 -12.90 12.95
C PHE A 41 -3.61 -12.90 12.51
N VAL A 42 -2.68 -12.72 13.46
CA VAL A 42 -1.23 -12.78 13.21
C VAL A 42 -0.83 -14.10 12.54
N ASN A 43 -1.31 -15.23 13.06
CA ASN A 43 -0.98 -16.55 12.51
C ASN A 43 -1.58 -16.77 11.13
N LYS A 44 -2.87 -16.47 10.93
CA LYS A 44 -3.54 -16.68 9.63
C LYS A 44 -2.94 -15.78 8.55
N LYS A 45 -2.69 -14.51 8.88
CA LYS A 45 -2.02 -13.58 7.97
C LYS A 45 -0.50 -13.79 7.95
N LYS A 46 0.09 -14.73 8.68
CA LYS A 46 1.55 -14.98 8.72
C LYS A 46 2.34 -13.68 8.93
N LEU A 47 1.90 -12.85 9.88
CA LEU A 47 2.57 -11.58 10.16
C LEU A 47 3.89 -11.84 10.89
N VAL A 48 4.91 -11.04 10.54
CA VAL A 48 6.20 -11.03 11.23
C VAL A 48 6.52 -9.63 11.74
N SER A 49 7.56 -9.52 12.57
CA SER A 49 8.07 -8.21 12.98
C SER A 49 8.47 -7.38 11.76
N GLY A 50 8.10 -6.10 11.73
CA GLY A 50 8.29 -5.20 10.59
C GLY A 50 7.11 -5.13 9.63
N ASP A 51 6.16 -6.08 9.67
CA ASP A 51 4.87 -5.90 9.00
C ASP A 51 4.05 -4.83 9.72
N ALA A 52 3.32 -4.02 8.96
CA ALA A 52 2.39 -3.02 9.48
C ALA A 52 0.94 -3.49 9.31
N VAL A 53 0.13 -3.23 10.33
CA VAL A 53 -1.32 -3.48 10.33
C VAL A 53 -2.02 -2.13 10.40
N LEU A 54 -2.90 -1.86 9.44
CA LEU A 54 -3.62 -0.60 9.33
C LEU A 54 -5.07 -0.82 9.75
N PHE A 55 -5.56 0.05 10.63
CA PHE A 55 -6.97 0.13 11.00
C PHE A 55 -7.52 1.45 10.47
N LEU A 56 -8.61 1.37 9.71
CA LEU A 56 -9.27 2.53 9.10
C LEU A 56 -10.74 2.47 9.46
N ARG A 57 -11.34 3.62 9.74
CA ARG A 57 -12.79 3.72 9.91
C ARG A 57 -13.35 4.56 8.78
N GLY A 58 -14.24 3.97 7.99
CA GLY A 58 -14.91 4.70 6.92
C GLY A 58 -15.96 5.66 7.47
N ASP A 59 -16.45 6.54 6.60
CA ASP A 59 -17.56 7.46 6.92
C ASP A 59 -18.88 6.70 7.19
N ASP A 60 -18.99 5.48 6.66
CA ASP A 60 -20.03 4.50 6.97
C ASP A 60 -19.93 3.94 8.42
N GLY A 61 -18.89 4.32 9.16
CA GLY A 61 -18.61 3.84 10.49
C GLY A 61 -18.06 2.41 10.53
N GLU A 62 -17.86 1.75 9.37
CA GLU A 62 -17.30 0.40 9.30
C GLU A 62 -15.79 0.44 9.58
N LEU A 63 -15.33 -0.49 10.42
CA LEU A 63 -13.91 -0.69 10.67
C LEU A 63 -13.33 -1.61 9.59
N ARG A 64 -12.22 -1.18 8.99
CA ARG A 64 -11.50 -1.87 7.92
C ARG A 64 -10.06 -2.14 8.33
N LEU A 65 -9.49 -3.22 7.79
CA LEU A 65 -8.19 -3.76 8.18
C LEU A 65 -7.30 -3.99 6.96
N GLY A 66 -6.11 -3.40 6.97
CA GLY A 66 -5.07 -3.60 5.97
C GLY A 66 -3.83 -4.25 6.58
N VAL A 67 -3.07 -4.97 5.74
CA VAL A 67 -1.73 -5.47 6.09
C VAL A 67 -0.75 -4.97 5.04
N ARG A 68 0.33 -4.35 5.48
CA ARG A 68 1.44 -3.89 4.65
C ARG A 68 2.69 -4.66 5.06
N ARG A 69 3.26 -5.43 4.13
CA ARG A 69 4.42 -6.27 4.41
C ARG A 69 5.71 -5.47 4.43
N ALA A 70 6.63 -5.87 5.31
CA ALA A 70 8.01 -5.37 5.27
C ALA A 70 8.60 -5.61 3.87
N VAL A 71 9.40 -4.66 3.37
CA VAL A 71 9.98 -4.70 2.01
C VAL A 71 10.82 -5.96 1.77
N GLN A 72 11.42 -6.51 2.83
CA GLN A 72 12.23 -7.72 2.81
C GLN A 72 11.45 -9.00 2.48
N LEU A 73 10.12 -9.00 2.64
CA LEU A 73 9.24 -10.15 2.39
C LEU A 73 8.74 -10.23 0.93
N ARG A 74 9.39 -9.53 0.00
CA ARG A 74 9.09 -9.67 -1.43
C ARG A 74 9.27 -11.12 -1.87
N ASN A 75 8.23 -11.67 -2.49
CA ASN A 75 8.32 -12.99 -3.10
C ASN A 75 9.06 -12.87 -4.43
N GLU A 76 10.39 -12.84 -4.36
CA GLU A 76 11.29 -12.60 -5.51
C GLU A 76 11.02 -13.56 -6.68
N ALA A 77 10.63 -14.80 -6.39
CA ALA A 77 10.28 -15.79 -7.39
C ALA A 77 9.05 -15.37 -8.23
N LEU A 78 7.98 -14.89 -7.58
CA LEU A 78 6.79 -14.37 -8.28
C LEU A 78 7.12 -13.13 -9.10
N PHE A 79 7.93 -12.22 -8.53
CA PHE A 79 8.34 -11.01 -9.23
C PHE A 79 9.16 -11.32 -10.49
N ARG A 80 10.10 -12.27 -10.43
CA ARG A 80 10.90 -12.70 -11.59
C ARG A 80 10.05 -13.36 -12.69
N ALA A 81 9.05 -14.15 -12.31
CA ALA A 81 8.17 -14.81 -13.28
C ALA A 81 7.31 -13.78 -14.05
N VAL A 82 6.80 -12.76 -13.36
CA VAL A 82 5.96 -11.72 -13.97
C VAL A 82 6.79 -10.69 -14.74
N ASN A 83 8.05 -10.45 -14.35
CA ASN A 83 8.94 -9.45 -14.94
C ASN A 83 9.91 -10.03 -15.99
N SER A 84 9.60 -11.19 -16.57
CA SER A 84 10.43 -11.81 -17.62
C SER A 84 10.44 -10.97 -18.91
N ASN A 85 11.45 -11.17 -19.75
CA ASN A 85 11.52 -10.45 -21.03
C ASN A 85 10.36 -10.85 -21.96
N GLU A 86 9.94 -12.12 -21.92
CA GLU A 86 8.80 -12.59 -22.70
C GLU A 86 7.49 -11.91 -22.26
N SER A 87 7.21 -11.81 -20.97
CA SER A 87 5.99 -11.16 -20.48
C SER A 87 5.93 -9.68 -20.86
N LYS A 88 7.08 -8.98 -20.84
CA LYS A 88 7.20 -7.59 -21.31
C LYS A 88 6.92 -7.47 -22.81
N LEU A 89 7.51 -8.35 -23.63
CA LEU A 89 7.28 -8.36 -25.08
C LEU A 89 5.82 -8.65 -25.42
N HIS A 90 5.21 -9.60 -24.73
CA HIS A 90 3.77 -9.86 -24.87
C HIS A 90 2.92 -8.65 -24.50
N THR A 91 3.27 -7.96 -23.41
CA THR A 91 2.58 -6.72 -22.98
C THR A 91 2.70 -5.63 -24.05
N LEU A 92 3.91 -5.39 -24.57
CA LEU A 92 4.14 -4.38 -25.62
C LEU A 92 3.38 -4.71 -26.92
N SER A 93 3.41 -5.98 -27.33
CA SER A 93 2.67 -6.46 -28.51
C SER A 93 1.16 -6.28 -28.36
N ALA A 94 0.62 -6.62 -27.19
CA ALA A 94 -0.80 -6.42 -26.88
C ALA A 94 -1.18 -4.93 -26.93
N VAL A 95 -0.36 -4.04 -26.36
CA VAL A 95 -0.59 -2.58 -26.40
C VAL A 95 -0.55 -2.07 -27.84
N ALA A 96 0.43 -2.48 -28.64
CA ALA A 96 0.54 -2.07 -30.04
C ALA A 96 -0.68 -2.49 -30.85
N SER A 97 -1.13 -3.74 -30.68
CA SER A 97 -2.31 -4.29 -31.33
C SER A 97 -3.59 -3.54 -30.91
N SER A 98 -3.73 -3.20 -29.62
CA SER A 98 -4.86 -2.42 -29.14
C SER A 98 -4.88 -0.99 -29.67
N LEU A 99 -3.71 -0.37 -29.86
CA LEU A 99 -3.59 0.96 -30.44
C LEU A 99 -4.02 0.97 -31.91
N GLU A 100 -3.56 0.01 -32.69
CA GLU A 100 -3.93 -0.14 -34.11
C GLU A 100 -5.44 -0.36 -34.27
N ASN A 101 -6.02 -1.21 -33.43
CA ASN A 101 -7.44 -1.56 -33.47
C ASN A 101 -8.35 -0.60 -32.69
N ARG A 102 -7.79 0.45 -32.06
CA ARG A 102 -8.50 1.38 -31.17
C ARG A 102 -9.34 0.67 -30.09
N SER A 103 -8.78 -0.40 -29.52
CA SER A 103 -9.43 -1.21 -28.50
C SER A 103 -8.84 -0.97 -27.11
N ILE A 104 -9.57 -1.41 -26.08
CA ILE A 104 -9.13 -1.31 -24.69
C ILE A 104 -8.01 -2.34 -24.43
N PHE A 105 -7.04 -1.95 -23.62
CA PHE A 105 -6.06 -2.86 -23.02
C PHE A 105 -6.04 -2.67 -21.50
N HIS A 106 -5.56 -3.68 -20.79
CA HIS A 106 -5.46 -3.68 -19.34
C HIS A 106 -4.01 -3.53 -18.89
N VAL A 107 -3.79 -2.77 -17.83
CA VAL A 107 -2.47 -2.66 -17.18
C VAL A 107 -2.62 -2.95 -15.69
N CYS A 108 -1.67 -3.68 -15.14
CA CYS A 108 -1.56 -3.91 -13.70
C CYS A 108 -0.52 -2.95 -13.12
N PHE A 109 -0.91 -2.15 -12.14
CA PHE A 109 0.00 -1.29 -11.39
C PHE A 109 0.15 -1.82 -9.97
N ASP A 110 1.39 -2.20 -9.62
CA ASP A 110 1.76 -2.55 -8.25
C ASP A 110 2.66 -1.45 -7.67
N PRO A 111 2.12 -0.52 -6.86
CA PRO A 111 2.92 0.56 -6.26
C PRO A 111 4.00 0.04 -5.29
N ARG A 112 3.85 -1.19 -4.77
CA ARG A 112 4.83 -1.80 -3.86
C ARG A 112 5.97 -2.49 -4.60
N SER A 113 5.85 -2.68 -5.92
CA SER A 113 6.90 -3.23 -6.78
C SER A 113 8.03 -2.23 -7.08
N GLY A 114 7.91 -0.99 -6.62
CA GLY A 114 8.93 0.06 -6.83
C GLY A 114 8.96 0.55 -8.29
N ALA A 115 7.89 0.30 -9.03
CA ALA A 115 7.71 0.83 -10.37
C ALA A 115 7.46 2.34 -10.30
N SER A 116 8.07 3.08 -11.24
CA SER A 116 7.73 4.48 -11.48
C SER A 116 6.24 4.60 -11.82
N GLU A 117 5.60 5.70 -11.40
CA GLU A 117 4.27 6.06 -11.89
C GLU A 117 4.33 6.17 -13.42
N PHE A 118 3.62 5.28 -14.12
CA PHE A 118 3.60 5.26 -15.60
C PHE A 118 2.23 5.65 -16.17
N ILE A 119 1.20 5.79 -15.32
CA ILE A 119 -0.10 6.35 -15.69
C ILE A 119 -0.16 7.76 -15.12
N VAL A 120 0.12 8.76 -15.96
CA VAL A 120 0.11 10.17 -15.56
C VAL A 120 -1.13 10.85 -16.11
N PRO A 121 -1.99 11.48 -15.27
CA PRO A 121 -3.11 12.27 -15.75
C PRO A 121 -2.68 13.34 -16.76
N TYR A 122 -3.41 13.48 -17.87
CA TYR A 122 -3.04 14.40 -18.96
C TYR A 122 -2.77 15.83 -18.50
N TRP A 123 -3.57 16.36 -17.57
CA TRP A 123 -3.38 17.71 -17.03
C TRP A 123 -2.08 17.86 -16.23
N ARG A 124 -1.62 16.82 -15.52
CA ARG A 124 -0.33 16.82 -14.81
C ARG A 124 0.82 16.87 -15.81
N PHE A 125 0.73 16.05 -16.87
CA PHE A 125 1.71 16.03 -17.96
C PHE A 125 1.75 17.37 -18.71
N SER A 126 0.59 17.91 -19.10
CA SER A 126 0.53 19.20 -19.80
C SER A 126 1.09 20.34 -18.93
N LYS A 127 0.81 20.35 -17.63
CA LYS A 127 1.37 21.33 -16.68
C LYS A 127 2.89 21.22 -16.54
N SER A 128 3.46 20.01 -16.59
CA SER A 128 4.91 19.82 -16.47
C SER A 128 5.66 20.38 -17.68
N LEU A 129 5.06 20.37 -18.87
CA LEU A 129 5.65 21.00 -20.07
C LEU A 129 5.86 22.52 -19.91
N ASN A 130 5.06 23.17 -19.06
CA ASN A 130 5.20 24.61 -18.77
C ASN A 130 6.31 24.92 -17.74
N HIS A 131 6.99 23.89 -17.21
CA HIS A 131 8.06 24.03 -16.22
C HIS A 131 9.32 23.34 -16.76
N PRO A 132 10.05 23.98 -17.70
CA PRO A 132 11.23 23.38 -18.31
C PRO A 132 12.31 23.09 -17.25
N PHE A 133 12.84 21.88 -17.26
CA PHE A 133 13.93 21.48 -16.37
C PHE A 133 15.26 22.03 -16.89
N SER A 134 16.08 22.54 -15.98
CA SER A 134 17.44 23.02 -16.28
C SER A 134 18.42 22.39 -15.31
N ILE A 135 19.67 22.22 -15.75
CA ILE A 135 20.76 21.74 -14.89
C ILE A 135 20.91 22.69 -13.70
N GLY A 136 21.05 22.14 -12.50
CA GLY A 136 21.13 22.91 -11.25
C GLY A 136 19.78 23.28 -10.63
N MET A 137 18.65 22.95 -11.27
CA MET A 137 17.33 23.18 -10.71
C MET A 137 17.08 22.25 -9.51
N ARG A 138 16.54 22.82 -8.42
CA ARG A 138 16.19 22.07 -7.21
C ARG A 138 14.71 21.69 -7.23
N PHE A 139 14.42 20.46 -6.83
CA PHE A 139 13.05 19.99 -6.68
C PHE A 139 12.89 19.25 -5.36
N LYS A 140 11.64 19.20 -4.91
CA LYS A 140 11.24 18.51 -3.70
C LYS A 140 10.51 17.25 -4.12
N ASP A 141 11.09 16.10 -3.80
CA ASP A 141 10.46 14.81 -4.04
C ASP A 141 9.84 14.29 -2.73
N SER A 142 8.63 13.74 -2.81
CA SER A 142 7.93 13.15 -1.67
C SER A 142 8.21 11.66 -1.66
N ASN A 143 9.04 11.19 -0.74
CA ASN A 143 9.23 9.76 -0.54
C ASN A 143 8.23 9.27 0.51
N ASP A 144 7.51 8.20 0.19
CA ASP A 144 6.63 7.49 1.13
C ASP A 144 7.50 6.86 2.22
N SER A 145 7.78 7.61 3.28
CA SER A 145 8.45 7.09 4.47
C SER A 145 7.51 6.17 5.24
N ASP A 146 8.07 5.15 5.90
CA ASP A 146 7.32 4.10 6.61
C ASP A 146 6.45 4.59 7.77
N ASP A 147 6.69 5.82 8.23
CA ASP A 147 5.84 6.54 9.17
C ASP A 147 4.91 7.48 8.40
N ALA A 148 3.66 7.61 8.85
CA ALA A 148 2.59 8.45 8.28
C ALA A 148 2.91 9.97 8.23
N ASN A 149 4.18 10.34 8.37
CA ASN A 149 4.72 11.68 8.19
C ASN A 149 5.48 11.69 6.86
N GLU A 150 4.92 12.35 5.84
CA GLU A 150 5.59 12.57 4.55
C GLU A 150 6.98 13.20 4.79
N ARG A 151 8.05 12.47 4.47
CA ARG A 151 9.41 13.04 4.46
C ARG A 151 9.77 13.39 3.04
N SER A 152 9.84 14.68 2.76
CA SER A 152 10.30 15.15 1.46
C SER A 152 11.81 15.34 1.43
N VAL A 153 12.45 14.92 0.34
CA VAL A 153 13.88 15.09 0.11
C VAL A 153 14.08 16.15 -0.96
N LEU A 154 14.96 17.11 -0.72
CA LEU A 154 15.39 18.07 -1.74
C LEU A 154 16.50 17.43 -2.57
N LEU A 155 16.31 17.36 -3.88
CA LEU A 155 17.27 16.83 -4.84
C LEU A 155 17.74 17.95 -5.77
N ALA A 156 19.01 17.85 -6.20
CA ALA A 156 19.63 18.71 -7.21
C ALA A 156 20.13 17.82 -8.35
N HIS A 157 19.92 18.26 -9.59
CA HIS A 157 20.25 17.52 -10.80
C HIS A 157 21.31 18.22 -11.65
#